data_AF-A0A9D1F9B9-F1
#
_entry.id   AF-A0A9D1F9B9-F1
#
_cell.length_a   1.000
_cell.length_b   1.000
_cell.length_c   1.000
_cell.angle_alpha   90.00
_cell.angle_beta   90.00
_cell.angle_gamma   90.00
#
_symmetry.space_group_name_H-M   'P 1'
#
loop_
_entity.id
_entity.type
_entity.pdbx_description
1 polymer ?
#
loop_
_entity_poly.entity_id
_entity_poly.type
_entity_poly.pdbx_seq_one_letter_code
_entity_poly.pdbx_strand_id
1 'polypeptide(L)'
;MNCTKCGAQLEPGMQTCPLCGAPVEGAAAEALEQTAVETPVVEETAAGTPAEEQTAESTAQTVEEPSAESVEEAAEETDAQSAETAAEEPAQQPVEGLDGASFEKATDTPAEDAPAKKQAGRVALFAAVAVLAAAVLVFAVTSLGKKDNGAENPADAPGEAASENAALNTTDETDPTAMNNVDQAGNFIEHSYTVANDAFTEEDAAAVVATCGDAELTNSRLSYYYWQQYYNFMSMYGAYASMMGLDTTKPLSEQMYDDTHTWEDFFLQSAVRTFWQTEAINAAAKEAGYVLDSETEEYLTSLTDAMTQEAESGEYASVDEYIQAAYGPHSTMDSYTAFAREMMTASGYLSTVYGSIELTDDEISAYFDENAANYVAQNIAKDDPNMVNVRHILITPQADENAETDENGQPVLTEQNWTNAQMKADEIYKMWQEGDATEETFAALATEYTEDPGSMSTGGLYEEIYPGQMVQEFNDWCFDAARQVGDTAVVKTSYGYHIMYFSGVCDHPYWYKIAQQDCLATRQQQALADIVNATTVEVDYSKAKLTENGLL
;
A
#
# COMPACT_ATOMS: atom_id res chain seq x y z
N MET A 1 -27.00 17.92 -32.26
CA MET A 1 -27.09 18.81 -31.07
C MET A 1 -25.69 19.00 -30.50
N ASN A 2 -25.37 20.04 -29.72
CA ASN A 2 -24.03 20.18 -29.14
C ASN A 2 -24.06 19.82 -27.66
N CYS A 3 -23.02 19.14 -27.17
CA CYS A 3 -22.86 18.83 -25.75
C CYS A 3 -22.77 20.13 -24.96
N THR A 4 -23.60 20.29 -23.93
CA THR A 4 -23.65 21.48 -23.08
C THR A 4 -22.41 21.62 -22.18
N LYS A 5 -21.68 20.51 -21.93
CA LYS A 5 -20.47 20.49 -21.09
C LYS A 5 -19.19 20.77 -21.87
N CYS A 6 -18.97 20.12 -23.02
CA CYS A 6 -17.73 20.24 -23.79
C CYS A 6 -17.87 20.86 -25.19
N GLY A 7 -19.09 21.20 -25.62
CA GLY A 7 -19.35 21.86 -26.91
C GLY A 7 -19.28 20.94 -28.14
N ALA A 8 -18.93 19.66 -27.98
CA ALA A 8 -18.83 18.70 -29.09
C ALA A 8 -20.17 18.48 -29.81
N GLN A 9 -20.13 18.31 -31.13
CA GLN A 9 -21.31 18.03 -31.95
C GLN A 9 -21.72 16.55 -31.78
N LEU A 10 -22.97 16.32 -31.40
CA LEU A 10 -23.58 15.02 -31.10
C LEU A 10 -24.62 14.63 -32.17
N GLU A 11 -24.63 13.35 -32.50
CA GLU A 11 -25.63 12.72 -33.37
C GLU A 11 -26.99 12.59 -32.66
N PRO A 12 -28.12 12.64 -33.38
CA PRO A 12 -29.45 12.49 -32.78
C PRO A 12 -29.66 11.12 -32.11
N GLY A 13 -30.23 11.11 -30.91
CA GLY A 13 -30.57 9.86 -30.18
C GLY A 13 -29.51 9.35 -29.20
N MET A 14 -28.37 10.05 -29.04
CA MET A 14 -27.36 9.73 -28.04
C MET A 14 -27.82 10.10 -26.62
N GLN A 15 -27.63 9.19 -25.66
CA GLN A 15 -27.97 9.42 -24.25
C GLN A 15 -26.81 10.02 -23.44
N THR A 16 -25.55 9.82 -23.87
CA THR A 16 -24.34 10.34 -23.23
C THR A 16 -23.34 10.85 -24.28
N CYS A 17 -22.56 11.86 -23.92
CA CYS A 17 -21.51 12.40 -24.76
C CYS A 17 -20.28 11.47 -24.73
N PRO A 18 -19.82 10.93 -25.87
CA PRO A 18 -18.69 9.98 -25.90
C PRO A 18 -17.34 10.61 -25.56
N LEU A 19 -17.24 11.95 -25.54
CA LEU A 19 -15.98 12.66 -25.25
C LEU A 19 -15.84 13.09 -23.79
N CYS A 20 -16.94 13.29 -23.06
CA CYS A 20 -16.86 13.78 -21.68
C CYS A 20 -17.82 13.09 -20.71
N GLY A 21 -18.53 12.04 -21.17
CA GLY A 21 -19.45 11.25 -20.38
C GLY A 21 -20.75 11.96 -19.98
N ALA A 22 -20.91 13.25 -20.28
CA ALA A 22 -22.06 14.02 -19.82
C ALA A 22 -23.38 13.50 -20.43
N PRO A 23 -24.45 13.33 -19.63
CA PRO A 23 -25.75 12.92 -20.12
C PRO A 23 -26.35 13.99 -21.04
N VAL A 24 -27.05 13.55 -22.07
CA VAL A 24 -27.67 14.40 -23.09
C VAL A 24 -29.13 14.62 -22.70
N GLU A 25 -29.44 15.82 -22.18
CA GLU A 25 -30.80 16.15 -21.72
C GLU A 25 -31.84 16.09 -22.86
N GLY A 26 -32.89 15.29 -22.67
CA GLY A 26 -34.05 15.20 -23.59
C GLY A 26 -34.25 13.87 -24.34
N ALA A 27 -33.45 12.83 -24.09
CA ALA A 27 -33.50 11.57 -24.84
C ALA A 27 -34.67 10.60 -24.51
N ALA A 28 -35.59 10.97 -23.62
CA ALA A 28 -36.72 10.12 -23.21
C ALA A 28 -38.08 10.80 -23.46
N ALA A 29 -38.47 10.93 -24.73
CA ALA A 29 -39.85 11.30 -25.09
C ALA A 29 -40.23 10.84 -26.50
N GLU A 30 -40.00 9.57 -26.85
CA GLU A 30 -40.55 9.00 -28.11
C GLU A 30 -40.66 7.47 -28.09
N ALA A 31 -41.20 6.91 -27.01
CA ALA A 31 -41.76 5.56 -27.02
C ALA A 31 -42.73 5.45 -25.85
N LEU A 32 -44.03 5.56 -26.13
CA LEU A 32 -45.19 5.00 -25.39
C LEU A 32 -46.46 5.78 -25.79
N GLU A 33 -46.81 5.76 -27.08
CA GLU A 33 -48.21 5.91 -27.50
C GLU A 33 -48.73 4.52 -27.85
N GLN A 34 -49.53 3.93 -26.96
CA GLN A 34 -50.72 3.10 -27.23
C GLN A 34 -51.00 2.19 -26.03
N THR A 35 -51.93 2.59 -25.17
CA THR A 35 -53.16 1.83 -24.84
C THR A 35 -53.83 2.51 -23.65
N ALA A 36 -54.93 3.19 -23.92
CA ALA A 36 -55.85 3.72 -22.92
C ALA A 36 -56.95 2.67 -22.66
N VAL A 37 -57.21 2.33 -21.40
CA VAL A 37 -58.55 1.92 -20.93
C VAL A 37 -58.79 2.50 -19.52
N GLU A 38 -59.89 3.24 -19.45
CA GLU A 38 -60.61 3.92 -18.37
C GLU A 38 -60.94 3.02 -17.15
N THR A 39 -60.79 3.39 -15.86
CA THR A 39 -61.62 4.25 -14.95
C THR A 39 -61.68 3.54 -13.55
N PRO A 40 -62.20 4.15 -12.46
CA PRO A 40 -62.05 5.51 -11.95
C PRO A 40 -61.72 5.58 -10.43
N VAL A 41 -61.40 6.81 -10.04
CA VAL A 41 -61.23 7.43 -8.72
C VAL A 41 -62.31 7.07 -7.68
N VAL A 42 -61.91 6.87 -6.42
CA VAL A 42 -62.59 7.44 -5.25
C VAL A 42 -61.55 7.91 -4.23
N GLU A 43 -61.58 9.22 -3.94
CA GLU A 43 -60.93 9.92 -2.83
C GLU A 43 -61.51 9.48 -1.48
N GLU A 44 -60.71 9.46 -0.41
CA GLU A 44 -61.03 10.29 0.77
C GLU A 44 -59.82 10.45 1.72
N THR A 45 -59.30 11.68 1.72
CA THR A 45 -58.90 12.51 2.87
C THR A 45 -57.95 11.97 3.94
N ALA A 46 -56.77 12.59 3.94
CA ALA A 46 -55.93 12.83 5.11
C ALA A 46 -56.61 13.72 6.16
N ALA A 47 -56.28 13.51 7.43
CA ALA A 47 -55.64 14.52 8.30
C ALA A 47 -55.65 14.09 9.79
N GLY A 48 -54.52 14.32 10.48
CA GLY A 48 -54.55 14.79 11.87
C GLY A 48 -53.81 13.96 12.92
N THR A 49 -52.51 14.21 13.06
CA THR A 49 -51.66 14.07 14.26
C THR A 49 -52.23 14.84 15.48
N PRO A 50 -51.63 14.84 16.70
CA PRO A 50 -50.62 13.97 17.34
C PRO A 50 -50.92 13.59 18.84
N ALA A 51 -50.02 12.78 19.42
CA ALA A 51 -49.51 12.75 20.81
C ALA A 51 -50.48 12.55 22.01
N GLU A 52 -50.23 11.51 22.81
CA GLU A 52 -49.57 11.58 24.14
C GLU A 52 -49.70 10.25 24.90
N GLU A 53 -48.55 9.74 25.33
CA GLU A 53 -48.24 9.18 26.65
C GLU A 53 -49.35 8.50 27.48
N GLN A 54 -49.21 7.18 27.72
CA GLN A 54 -49.41 6.63 29.06
C GLN A 54 -48.81 5.22 29.22
N THR A 55 -48.04 5.12 30.28
CA THR A 55 -47.51 3.96 31.01
C THR A 55 -48.58 2.93 31.40
N ALA A 56 -48.25 1.63 31.38
CA ALA A 56 -48.46 0.71 32.51
C ALA A 56 -47.95 -0.72 32.21
N GLU A 57 -47.27 -1.27 33.22
CA GLU A 57 -46.94 -2.69 33.46
C GLU A 57 -48.08 -3.67 33.14
N SER A 58 -47.73 -4.90 32.76
CA SER A 58 -47.79 -6.06 33.68
C SER A 58 -47.90 -7.41 32.94
N THR A 59 -46.97 -8.30 33.29
CA THR A 59 -47.12 -9.76 33.47
C THR A 59 -47.52 -10.67 32.31
N ALA A 60 -46.52 -11.44 31.87
CA ALA A 60 -46.46 -12.91 31.88
C ALA A 60 -47.74 -13.72 31.63
N GLN A 61 -47.73 -14.52 30.56
CA GLN A 61 -47.97 -15.97 30.71
C GLN A 61 -47.52 -16.77 29.47
N THR A 62 -46.67 -17.75 29.77
CA THR A 62 -46.34 -18.98 29.05
C THR A 62 -47.57 -19.77 28.59
N VAL A 63 -47.56 -20.29 27.36
CA VAL A 63 -48.24 -21.52 26.89
C VAL A 63 -47.39 -22.05 25.72
N GLU A 64 -46.53 -23.05 25.96
CA GLU A 64 -46.71 -24.45 25.55
C GLU A 64 -46.94 -24.67 24.04
N GLU A 65 -45.95 -25.31 23.40
CA GLU A 65 -46.07 -26.06 22.15
C GLU A 65 -47.21 -27.10 22.20
N PRO A 66 -47.64 -27.56 21.02
CA PRO A 66 -47.31 -28.96 20.77
C PRO A 66 -46.79 -29.25 19.36
N SER A 67 -45.81 -30.15 19.36
CA SER A 67 -45.39 -31.06 18.29
C SER A 67 -46.54 -31.73 17.53
N ALA A 68 -46.38 -31.95 16.22
CA ALA A 68 -46.60 -33.24 15.55
C ALA A 68 -46.27 -33.21 14.05
N GLU A 69 -45.30 -34.05 13.68
CA GLU A 69 -45.32 -35.04 12.59
C GLU A 69 -45.67 -34.65 11.13
N SER A 70 -44.61 -34.74 10.31
CA SER A 70 -44.48 -35.52 9.05
C SER A 70 -45.56 -35.41 7.96
N VAL A 71 -45.14 -34.91 6.79
CA VAL A 71 -45.63 -35.38 5.49
C VAL A 71 -44.45 -35.43 4.51
N GLU A 72 -44.12 -36.62 4.02
CA GLU A 72 -43.36 -36.85 2.79
C GLU A 72 -44.23 -36.44 1.59
N GLU A 73 -43.69 -35.66 0.66
CA GLU A 73 -44.06 -35.80 -0.75
C GLU A 73 -42.89 -35.38 -1.64
N ALA A 74 -42.48 -36.30 -2.50
CA ALA A 74 -41.48 -36.11 -3.53
C ALA A 74 -42.12 -35.45 -4.77
N ALA A 75 -41.42 -34.53 -5.43
CA ALA A 75 -41.21 -34.56 -6.88
C ALA A 75 -40.38 -33.37 -7.39
N GLU A 76 -39.54 -33.73 -8.36
CA GLU A 76 -39.02 -32.95 -9.50
C GLU A 76 -37.81 -32.03 -9.31
N GLU A 77 -36.66 -32.64 -9.64
CA GLU A 77 -35.53 -32.03 -10.31
C GLU A 77 -35.96 -31.02 -11.38
N THR A 78 -35.41 -29.81 -11.30
CA THR A 78 -35.05 -29.05 -12.50
C THR A 78 -33.61 -28.57 -12.36
N ASP A 79 -32.82 -29.08 -13.30
CA ASP A 79 -31.42 -28.77 -13.58
C ASP A 79 -31.24 -27.26 -13.82
N ALA A 80 -30.34 -26.63 -13.06
CA ALA A 80 -29.79 -25.31 -13.36
C ALA A 80 -28.33 -25.27 -12.91
N GLN A 81 -27.46 -25.74 -13.81
CA GLN A 81 -26.01 -25.48 -13.79
C GLN A 81 -25.73 -24.00 -13.49
N SER A 82 -25.12 -23.76 -12.33
CA SER A 82 -24.38 -22.54 -12.03
C SER A 82 -22.92 -22.97 -11.88
N ALA A 83 -22.09 -22.54 -12.82
CA ALA A 83 -20.65 -22.75 -12.76
C ALA A 83 -20.08 -21.84 -11.67
N GLU A 84 -19.73 -22.40 -10.52
CA GLU A 84 -18.90 -21.72 -9.52
C GLU A 84 -17.43 -21.85 -9.94
N THR A 85 -16.86 -20.73 -10.35
CA THR A 85 -15.41 -20.54 -10.36
C THR A 85 -14.96 -20.44 -8.91
N ALA A 86 -14.17 -21.41 -8.45
CA ALA A 86 -13.43 -21.33 -7.20
C ALA A 86 -12.54 -20.08 -7.23
N ALA A 87 -12.91 -19.07 -6.45
CA ALA A 87 -12.01 -17.97 -6.10
C ALA A 87 -11.10 -18.49 -4.99
N GLU A 88 -9.80 -18.63 -5.26
CA GLU A 88 -8.78 -18.72 -4.22
C GLU A 88 -8.80 -17.42 -3.42
N GLU A 89 -9.08 -17.52 -2.12
CA GLU A 89 -8.86 -16.40 -1.20
C GLU A 89 -7.36 -16.33 -0.84
N PRO A 90 -6.72 -15.15 -0.92
CA PRO A 90 -5.32 -15.00 -0.58
C PRO A 90 -5.15 -15.08 0.94
N ALA A 91 -4.21 -15.93 1.38
CA ALA A 91 -3.76 -15.98 2.76
C ALA A 91 -3.40 -14.57 3.27
N GLN A 92 -4.17 -14.09 4.24
CA GLN A 92 -3.91 -12.82 4.93
C GLN A 92 -2.62 -12.99 5.76
N GLN A 93 -1.56 -12.27 5.39
CA GLN A 93 -0.44 -12.04 6.28
C GLN A 93 -0.85 -11.01 7.33
N PRO A 94 -0.50 -11.19 8.62
CA PRO A 94 -0.81 -10.21 9.65
C PRO A 94 -0.13 -8.88 9.32
N VAL A 95 -0.92 -7.80 9.32
CA VAL A 95 -0.42 -6.42 9.38
C VAL A 95 0.07 -6.18 10.81
N GLU A 96 1.37 -6.37 11.04
CA GLU A 96 2.02 -5.88 12.25
C GLU A 96 2.04 -4.34 12.23
N GLY A 97 1.61 -3.74 13.33
CA GLY A 97 1.70 -2.30 13.55
C GLY A 97 3.13 -1.79 13.45
N LEU A 98 3.28 -0.61 12.86
CA LEU A 98 4.53 0.15 12.81
C LEU A 98 4.86 0.72 14.21
N ASP A 99 5.23 -0.15 15.14
CA ASP A 99 5.80 0.25 16.43
C ASP A 99 7.29 -0.11 16.47
N GLY A 100 8.13 0.93 16.42
CA GLY A 100 9.49 0.96 16.95
C GLY A 100 10.48 -0.08 16.42
N ALA A 101 11.15 0.22 15.30
CA ALA A 101 12.34 -0.50 14.87
C ALA A 101 13.45 -0.38 15.95
N SER A 102 13.52 -1.38 16.82
CA SER A 102 14.57 -1.55 17.81
C SER A 102 15.74 -2.28 17.15
N PHE A 103 16.88 -1.61 17.01
CA PHE A 103 18.12 -2.20 16.49
C PHE A 103 18.61 -3.32 17.42
N GLU A 104 18.53 -4.58 16.99
CA GLU A 104 19.21 -5.68 17.67
C GLU A 104 20.72 -5.65 17.39
N LYS A 105 21.47 -5.74 18.50
CA LYS A 105 22.93 -5.69 18.59
C LYS A 105 23.56 -6.93 17.97
N ALA A 106 24.43 -6.76 16.97
CA ALA A 106 25.22 -7.83 16.37
C ALA A 106 26.06 -8.57 17.43
N THR A 107 25.85 -9.88 17.57
CA THR A 107 26.71 -10.77 18.37
C THR A 107 27.67 -11.54 17.48
N ASP A 108 28.96 -11.42 17.82
CA ASP A 108 30.12 -12.15 17.32
C ASP A 108 29.90 -13.66 17.11
N THR A 109 30.34 -14.20 15.97
CA THR A 109 30.80 -15.60 15.87
C THR A 109 31.98 -15.68 14.88
N PRO A 110 33.05 -16.45 15.18
CA PRO A 110 34.32 -16.35 14.45
C PRO A 110 34.32 -17.13 13.13
N ALA A 111 35.00 -16.57 12.13
CA ALA A 111 35.20 -17.13 10.80
C ALA A 111 36.16 -18.33 10.78
N GLU A 112 35.85 -19.35 9.96
CA GLU A 112 36.81 -20.34 9.47
C GLU A 112 37.17 -20.07 7.99
N ASP A 113 38.46 -20.28 7.70
CA ASP A 113 39.22 -19.88 6.51
C ASP A 113 38.73 -20.42 5.14
N ALA A 114 38.62 -19.53 4.13
CA ALA A 114 38.89 -19.85 2.72
C ALA A 114 39.22 -18.57 1.90
N PRO A 115 40.11 -18.62 0.88
CA PRO A 115 40.64 -17.42 0.23
C PRO A 115 39.81 -16.99 -1.00
N ALA A 116 39.11 -15.85 -0.91
CA ALA A 116 38.52 -15.13 -2.05
C ALA A 116 38.39 -13.61 -1.74
N LYS A 117 39.50 -12.97 -1.39
CA LYS A 117 39.59 -11.61 -0.80
C LYS A 117 39.33 -10.39 -1.74
N LYS A 118 38.67 -10.53 -2.89
CA LYS A 118 38.37 -9.34 -3.74
C LYS A 118 36.92 -9.11 -4.13
N GLN A 119 36.08 -10.14 -4.09
CA GLN A 119 34.67 -10.00 -4.48
C GLN A 119 33.75 -9.76 -3.26
N ALA A 120 34.14 -10.25 -2.08
CA ALA A 120 33.38 -10.09 -0.84
C ALA A 120 33.33 -8.64 -0.31
N GLY A 121 34.36 -7.83 -0.56
CA GLY A 121 34.40 -6.43 -0.11
C GLY A 121 33.42 -5.50 -0.84
N ARG A 122 32.99 -5.85 -2.06
CA ARG A 122 32.02 -5.04 -2.84
C ARG A 122 30.61 -5.15 -2.28
N VAL A 123 30.23 -6.33 -1.76
CA VAL A 123 28.89 -6.58 -1.18
C VAL A 123 28.74 -5.91 0.20
N ALA A 124 29.81 -5.85 1.00
CA ALA A 124 29.82 -5.14 2.28
C ALA A 124 29.72 -3.60 2.10
N LEU A 125 30.31 -3.05 1.03
CA LEU A 125 30.20 -1.63 0.66
C LEU A 125 28.74 -1.20 0.41
N PHE A 126 27.93 -2.05 -0.24
CA PHE A 126 26.50 -1.77 -0.46
C PHE A 126 25.70 -1.72 0.85
N ALA A 127 26.00 -2.58 1.82
CA ALA A 127 25.23 -2.65 3.07
C ALA A 127 25.55 -1.49 4.05
N ALA A 128 26.81 -1.04 4.10
CA ALA A 128 27.24 0.04 5.00
C ALA A 128 26.96 1.46 4.44
N VAL A 129 26.92 1.63 3.11
CA VAL A 129 26.59 2.91 2.46
C VAL A 129 25.06 3.09 2.30
N ALA A 130 24.30 2.00 2.22
CA ALA A 130 22.83 2.02 2.21
C ALA A 130 22.19 2.29 3.59
N VAL A 131 22.98 2.60 4.63
CA VAL A 131 22.49 2.85 6.00
C VAL A 131 21.55 4.06 6.08
N LEU A 132 21.54 4.96 5.08
CA LEU A 132 20.50 5.99 4.88
C LEU A 132 19.14 5.45 4.37
N ALA A 133 18.92 4.13 4.31
CA ALA A 133 17.60 3.54 4.05
C ALA A 133 16.56 3.92 5.12
N ALA A 134 16.97 4.38 6.31
CA ALA A 134 16.07 4.95 7.31
C ALA A 134 15.59 6.37 6.95
N ALA A 135 16.26 7.06 6.02
CA ALA A 135 15.84 8.33 5.45
C ALA A 135 15.10 8.14 4.11
N VAL A 136 14.43 7.00 3.91
CA VAL A 136 13.36 6.86 2.92
C VAL A 136 12.17 7.68 3.42
N LEU A 137 12.29 9.00 3.35
CA LEU A 137 11.13 9.86 3.45
C LEU A 137 10.57 10.11 2.06
N VAL A 138 9.25 9.91 2.01
CA VAL A 138 8.27 10.40 1.03
C VAL A 138 7.86 9.42 -0.07
N PHE A 139 8.68 8.47 -0.52
CA PHE A 139 8.26 7.68 -1.69
C PHE A 139 7.26 6.54 -1.42
N ALA A 140 7.09 6.11 -0.16
CA ALA A 140 6.21 5.00 0.18
C ALA A 140 4.71 5.39 0.39
N VAL A 141 4.33 6.67 0.25
CA VAL A 141 2.95 7.12 0.54
C VAL A 141 1.95 6.75 -0.58
N THR A 142 2.40 6.31 -1.76
CA THR A 142 1.51 5.99 -2.89
C THR A 142 1.11 4.51 -3.03
N SER A 143 1.60 3.59 -2.19
CA SER A 143 1.33 2.14 -2.39
C SER A 143 0.14 1.55 -1.62
N LEU A 144 -0.72 2.34 -0.98
CA LEU A 144 -1.90 1.81 -0.27
C LEU A 144 -3.25 1.90 -1.03
N GLY A 145 -3.29 2.43 -2.25
CA GLY A 145 -4.56 2.72 -2.95
C GLY A 145 -4.87 1.92 -4.23
N LYS A 146 -4.03 0.97 -4.66
CA LYS A 146 -4.25 0.23 -5.91
C LYS A 146 -3.94 -1.27 -5.76
N LYS A 147 -4.87 -2.01 -5.17
CA LYS A 147 -5.02 -3.44 -5.47
C LYS A 147 -5.97 -3.54 -6.65
N ASP A 148 -5.41 -3.62 -7.86
CA ASP A 148 -6.17 -4.10 -9.01
C ASP A 148 -6.51 -5.57 -8.76
N ASN A 149 -7.74 -5.85 -8.33
CA ASN A 149 -8.27 -7.20 -8.19
C ASN A 149 -8.61 -7.79 -9.57
N GLY A 150 -7.57 -7.97 -10.40
CA GLY A 150 -7.62 -8.69 -11.65
C GLY A 150 -6.37 -9.55 -11.77
N ALA A 151 -6.52 -10.86 -11.60
CA ALA A 151 -5.46 -11.82 -11.89
C ALA A 151 -5.16 -11.82 -13.40
N GLU A 152 -4.34 -10.89 -13.86
CA GLU A 152 -3.69 -10.95 -15.16
C GLU A 152 -2.19 -11.21 -14.99
N ASN A 153 -1.73 -12.15 -15.80
CA ASN A 153 -0.42 -12.79 -15.81
C ASN A 153 0.75 -11.77 -15.71
N PRO A 154 1.75 -11.93 -14.82
CA PRO A 154 2.85 -10.97 -14.59
C PRO A 154 3.86 -10.83 -15.75
N ALA A 155 3.51 -11.32 -16.95
CA ALA A 155 4.37 -11.30 -18.12
C ALA A 155 4.09 -10.16 -19.11
N ASP A 156 2.98 -9.41 -18.95
CA ASP A 156 2.54 -8.39 -19.92
C ASP A 156 2.54 -6.94 -19.41
N ALA A 157 3.15 -6.64 -18.26
CA ALA A 157 3.31 -5.26 -17.77
C ALA A 157 4.78 -4.84 -17.56
N PRO A 158 5.58 -4.58 -18.61
CA PRO A 158 6.96 -4.10 -18.44
C PRO A 158 7.07 -2.56 -18.34
N GLY A 159 5.98 -1.81 -18.55
CA GLY A 159 6.04 -0.36 -18.78
C GLY A 159 5.41 0.56 -17.74
N GLU A 160 4.47 0.09 -16.91
CA GLU A 160 3.70 0.99 -16.02
C GLU A 160 4.15 0.97 -14.55
N ALA A 161 4.79 -0.11 -14.07
CA ALA A 161 5.25 -0.24 -12.68
C ALA A 161 6.41 0.71 -12.31
N ALA A 162 7.11 1.28 -13.30
CA ALA A 162 8.13 2.31 -13.07
C ALA A 162 7.54 3.74 -12.98
N SER A 163 6.26 3.92 -13.34
CA SER A 163 5.60 5.23 -13.38
C SER A 163 4.88 5.63 -12.09
N GLU A 164 4.70 4.70 -11.14
CA GLU A 164 3.93 4.90 -9.90
C GLU A 164 4.75 5.50 -8.73
N ASN A 165 5.91 6.09 -9.04
CA ASN A 165 6.63 7.04 -8.20
C ASN A 165 5.95 8.44 -8.21
N ALA A 166 4.63 8.47 -8.02
CA ALA A 166 3.76 9.60 -8.35
C ALA A 166 3.49 10.58 -7.20
N ALA A 167 4.44 10.80 -6.28
CA ALA A 167 4.34 11.94 -5.37
C ALA A 167 4.82 13.26 -6.01
N LEU A 168 5.48 13.21 -7.18
CA LEU A 168 5.84 14.38 -8.00
C LEU A 168 5.77 14.14 -9.53
N ASN A 169 5.17 13.05 -10.02
CA ASN A 169 4.79 12.94 -11.44
C ASN A 169 3.54 13.79 -11.71
N THR A 170 3.65 15.10 -11.49
CA THR A 170 2.91 16.01 -12.35
C THR A 170 3.59 15.93 -13.70
N THR A 171 2.93 15.30 -14.66
CA THR A 171 3.16 15.51 -16.11
C THR A 171 2.76 16.94 -16.48
N ASP A 172 3.22 17.92 -15.69
CA ASP A 172 3.08 19.32 -15.97
C ASP A 172 4.27 19.71 -16.85
N GLU A 173 4.03 20.43 -17.94
CA GLU A 173 5.07 20.97 -18.81
C GLU A 173 5.96 22.03 -18.08
N THR A 174 5.98 22.02 -16.74
CA THR A 174 6.57 23.03 -15.85
C THR A 174 7.48 22.45 -14.76
N ASP A 175 7.87 21.16 -14.79
CA ASP A 175 8.90 20.64 -13.85
C ASP A 175 10.23 21.40 -14.05
N PRO A 176 10.69 22.20 -13.06
CA PRO A 176 11.92 23.00 -13.19
C PRO A 176 13.20 22.15 -13.24
N THR A 177 13.09 20.84 -12.96
CA THR A 177 14.19 19.87 -13.04
C THR A 177 14.18 19.07 -14.35
N ALA A 178 13.23 19.30 -15.24
CA ALA A 178 13.11 18.61 -16.51
C ALA A 178 14.40 18.70 -17.35
N MET A 179 14.84 17.55 -17.88
CA MET A 179 15.94 17.47 -18.84
C MET A 179 15.37 17.56 -20.26
N ASN A 180 16.05 18.26 -21.16
CA ASN A 180 15.68 18.28 -22.58
C ASN A 180 16.78 17.61 -23.40
N ASN A 181 16.55 16.34 -23.69
CA ASN A 181 17.50 15.47 -24.36
C ASN A 181 17.11 15.15 -25.79
N VAL A 182 16.23 15.95 -26.39
CA VAL A 182 15.80 15.76 -27.78
C VAL A 182 16.12 16.97 -28.66
N ASP A 183 16.33 16.71 -29.95
CA ASP A 183 16.46 17.76 -30.96
C ASP A 183 15.10 18.38 -31.32
N GLN A 184 15.10 19.37 -32.22
CA GLN A 184 13.86 20.03 -32.68
C GLN A 184 12.87 19.09 -33.38
N ALA A 185 13.32 17.90 -33.79
CA ALA A 185 12.50 16.87 -34.43
C ALA A 185 12.05 15.78 -33.44
N GLY A 186 12.41 15.89 -32.15
CA GLY A 186 12.07 14.92 -31.11
C GLY A 186 13.00 13.71 -31.05
N ASN A 187 14.16 13.73 -31.73
CA ASN A 187 15.11 12.62 -31.67
C ASN A 187 16.05 12.79 -30.47
N PHE A 188 16.30 11.71 -29.74
CA PHE A 188 17.27 11.67 -28.65
C PHE A 188 18.66 12.17 -29.10
N ILE A 189 19.25 13.03 -28.28
CA ILE A 189 20.61 13.56 -28.43
C ILE A 189 21.52 12.76 -27.50
N GLU A 190 22.40 11.95 -28.08
CA GLU A 190 23.41 11.19 -27.32
C GLU A 190 24.34 12.14 -26.55
N HIS A 191 24.51 11.87 -25.26
CA HIS A 191 25.37 12.62 -24.37
C HIS A 191 25.77 11.75 -23.17
N SER A 192 26.76 12.20 -22.40
CA SER A 192 27.07 11.62 -21.10
C SER A 192 27.62 12.69 -20.16
N TYR A 193 27.25 12.59 -18.88
CA TYR A 193 27.76 13.43 -17.80
C TYR A 193 28.95 12.78 -17.09
N THR A 194 29.20 11.50 -17.32
CA THR A 194 30.28 10.75 -16.67
C THR A 194 31.64 11.08 -17.27
N VAL A 195 32.60 11.45 -16.42
CA VAL A 195 34.01 11.63 -16.76
C VAL A 195 34.89 10.65 -15.97
N ALA A 196 36.06 10.35 -16.51
CA ALA A 196 37.04 9.52 -15.81
C ALA A 196 37.50 10.18 -14.49
N ASN A 197 37.68 9.36 -13.45
CA ASN A 197 37.98 9.85 -12.09
C ASN A 197 39.28 10.68 -12.01
N ASP A 198 40.28 10.37 -12.85
CA ASP A 198 41.55 11.12 -12.92
C ASP A 198 41.45 12.42 -13.75
N ALA A 199 40.37 12.58 -14.51
CA ALA A 199 40.05 13.78 -15.27
C ALA A 199 39.10 14.73 -14.50
N PHE A 200 38.51 14.28 -13.40
CA PHE A 200 37.63 15.10 -12.55
C PHE A 200 38.47 16.01 -11.64
N THR A 201 38.43 17.32 -11.91
CA THR A 201 39.27 18.31 -11.24
C THR A 201 38.58 18.97 -10.04
N GLU A 202 39.35 19.70 -9.22
CA GLU A 202 38.77 20.54 -8.15
C GLU A 202 37.83 21.63 -8.68
N GLU A 203 38.06 22.14 -9.90
CA GLU A 203 37.16 23.09 -10.55
C GLU A 203 35.84 22.42 -10.95
N ASP A 204 35.91 21.18 -11.45
CA ASP A 204 34.73 20.38 -11.76
C ASP A 204 33.92 20.08 -10.51
N ALA A 205 34.59 19.65 -9.44
CA ALA A 205 34.02 19.39 -8.12
C ALA A 205 33.23 20.60 -7.58
N ALA A 206 33.76 21.82 -7.76
CA ALA A 206 33.18 23.06 -7.26
C ALA A 206 32.13 23.69 -8.20
N ALA A 207 31.96 23.18 -9.42
CA ALA A 207 30.97 23.73 -10.35
C ALA A 207 29.54 23.50 -9.84
N VAL A 208 28.74 24.57 -9.84
CA VAL A 208 27.34 24.58 -9.37
C VAL A 208 26.41 24.15 -10.49
N VAL A 209 25.73 23.02 -10.30
CA VAL A 209 24.76 22.41 -11.22
C VAL A 209 23.35 22.93 -10.98
N ALA A 210 22.97 23.12 -9.72
CA ALA A 210 21.66 23.66 -9.36
C ALA A 210 21.73 24.57 -8.14
N THR A 211 20.74 25.46 -8.00
CA THR A 211 20.59 26.33 -6.82
C THR A 211 19.15 26.34 -6.32
N CYS A 212 18.96 26.22 -5.00
CA CYS A 212 17.68 26.35 -4.32
C CYS A 212 17.82 27.38 -3.18
N GLY A 213 17.28 28.58 -3.36
CA GLY A 213 17.52 29.68 -2.43
C GLY A 213 19.02 29.99 -2.31
N ASP A 214 19.56 29.90 -1.08
CA ASP A 214 21.00 30.09 -0.80
C ASP A 214 21.81 28.78 -0.93
N ALA A 215 21.16 27.64 -1.17
CA ALA A 215 21.82 26.34 -1.29
C ALA A 215 22.31 26.08 -2.72
N GLU A 216 23.52 25.54 -2.86
CA GLU A 216 24.14 25.21 -4.14
C GLU A 216 24.43 23.70 -4.25
N LEU A 217 23.95 23.06 -5.31
CA LEU A 217 24.31 21.71 -5.68
C LEU A 217 25.57 21.73 -6.55
N THR A 218 26.73 21.57 -5.93
CA THR A 218 28.00 21.37 -6.65
C THR A 218 28.13 19.94 -7.17
N ASN A 219 29.02 19.66 -8.12
CA ASN A 219 29.23 18.28 -8.59
C ASN A 219 29.68 17.33 -7.46
N SER A 220 30.48 17.80 -6.49
CA SER A 220 30.80 16.98 -5.31
C SER A 220 29.57 16.60 -4.48
N ARG A 221 28.62 17.53 -4.29
CA ARG A 221 27.36 17.22 -3.60
C ARG A 221 26.45 16.35 -4.46
N LEU A 222 26.35 16.64 -5.75
CA LEU A 222 25.55 15.89 -6.73
C LEU A 222 25.89 14.40 -6.71
N SER A 223 27.17 14.04 -6.57
CA SER A 223 27.57 12.63 -6.55
C SER A 223 26.89 11.84 -5.42
N TYR A 224 26.70 12.44 -4.23
CA TYR A 224 25.97 11.80 -3.15
C TYR A 224 24.51 11.54 -3.51
N TYR A 225 23.82 12.56 -4.03
CA TYR A 225 22.44 12.44 -4.46
C TYR A 225 22.28 11.41 -5.59
N TYR A 226 23.13 11.48 -6.63
CA TYR A 226 23.08 10.60 -7.80
C TYR A 226 23.26 9.14 -7.43
N TRP A 227 24.35 8.80 -6.72
CA TRP A 227 24.61 7.41 -6.37
C TRP A 227 23.61 6.88 -5.34
N GLN A 228 23.07 7.73 -4.47
CA GLN A 228 21.98 7.34 -3.59
C GLN A 228 20.71 6.96 -4.38
N GLN A 229 20.35 7.68 -5.45
CA GLN A 229 19.21 7.29 -6.30
C GLN A 229 19.43 5.90 -6.91
N TYR A 230 20.63 5.65 -7.45
CA TYR A 230 20.99 4.35 -7.99
C TYR A 230 20.93 3.24 -6.93
N TYR A 231 21.50 3.45 -5.74
CA TYR A 231 21.49 2.44 -4.67
C TYR A 231 20.10 2.13 -4.15
N ASN A 232 19.26 3.15 -3.96
CA ASN A 232 17.87 2.96 -3.55
C ASN A 232 17.10 2.15 -4.60
N PHE A 233 17.27 2.49 -5.88
CA PHE A 233 16.66 1.74 -6.98
C PHE A 233 17.11 0.27 -6.98
N MET A 234 18.42 0.01 -6.84
CA MET A 234 18.94 -1.35 -6.81
C MET A 234 18.53 -2.13 -5.55
N SER A 235 18.36 -1.46 -4.41
CA SER A 235 17.87 -2.08 -3.18
C SER A 235 16.42 -2.54 -3.32
N MET A 236 15.58 -1.70 -3.93
CA MET A 236 14.14 -1.97 -4.06
C MET A 236 13.82 -2.88 -5.26
N TYR A 237 14.52 -2.68 -6.38
CA TYR A 237 14.20 -3.31 -7.65
C TYR A 237 15.35 -4.07 -8.29
N GLY A 238 16.46 -4.31 -7.60
CA GLY A 238 17.64 -4.97 -8.19
C GLY A 238 17.35 -6.35 -8.77
N ALA A 239 16.43 -7.11 -8.18
CA ALA A 239 15.99 -8.41 -8.71
C ALA A 239 15.22 -8.29 -10.05
N TYR A 240 14.64 -7.12 -10.32
CA TYR A 240 13.83 -6.82 -11.50
C TYR A 240 14.55 -5.90 -12.50
N ALA A 241 15.74 -5.38 -12.16
CA ALA A 241 16.49 -4.40 -12.97
C ALA A 241 16.65 -4.83 -14.44
N SER A 242 17.01 -6.09 -14.69
CA SER A 242 17.16 -6.63 -16.05
C SER A 242 15.84 -6.68 -16.83
N MET A 243 14.72 -6.97 -16.16
CA MET A 243 13.40 -6.95 -16.79
C MET A 243 12.96 -5.52 -17.14
N MET A 244 13.41 -4.53 -16.36
CA MET A 244 13.21 -3.11 -16.64
C MET A 244 14.24 -2.56 -17.65
N GLY A 245 15.09 -3.40 -18.24
CA GLY A 245 16.05 -2.99 -19.27
C GLY A 245 17.36 -2.41 -18.75
N LEU A 246 17.65 -2.51 -17.45
CA LEU A 246 18.92 -2.09 -16.86
C LEU A 246 19.92 -3.25 -16.78
N ASP A 247 21.00 -3.15 -17.55
CA ASP A 247 22.19 -4.00 -17.48
C ASP A 247 23.27 -3.30 -16.67
N THR A 248 23.45 -3.72 -15.41
CA THR A 248 24.41 -3.13 -14.47
C THR A 248 25.88 -3.36 -14.85
N THR A 249 26.17 -4.00 -15.99
CA THR A 249 27.53 -4.17 -16.52
C THR A 249 27.89 -3.18 -17.63
N LYS A 250 26.94 -2.31 -18.01
CA LYS A 250 27.11 -1.30 -19.06
C LYS A 250 27.00 0.12 -18.50
N PRO A 251 27.57 1.12 -19.19
CA PRO A 251 27.38 2.52 -18.82
C PRO A 251 25.89 2.90 -18.77
N LEU A 252 25.49 3.67 -17.76
CA LEU A 252 24.11 4.13 -17.60
C LEU A 252 23.70 5.13 -18.70
N SER A 253 24.67 5.86 -19.24
CA SER A 253 24.49 6.82 -20.35
C SER A 253 24.24 6.16 -21.71
N GLU A 254 24.48 4.85 -21.83
CA GLU A 254 24.31 4.10 -23.08
C GLU A 254 23.01 3.27 -23.10
N GLN A 255 22.23 3.32 -22.01
CA GLN A 255 21.05 2.49 -21.80
C GLN A 255 19.82 3.39 -21.69
N MET A 256 18.86 3.21 -22.59
CA MET A 256 17.61 3.97 -22.56
C MET A 256 16.74 3.53 -21.38
N TYR A 257 16.21 4.50 -20.64
CA TYR A 257 15.15 4.32 -19.66
C TYR A 257 13.77 4.49 -20.32
N ASP A 258 13.62 5.53 -21.14
CA ASP A 258 12.46 5.79 -22.00
C ASP A 258 12.89 6.24 -23.41
N ASP A 259 11.97 6.68 -24.26
CA ASP A 259 12.26 7.11 -25.64
C ASP A 259 13.18 8.36 -25.74
N THR A 260 13.34 9.09 -24.64
CA THR A 260 13.98 10.42 -24.56
C THR A 260 15.05 10.55 -23.48
N HIS A 261 15.15 9.60 -22.54
CA HIS A 261 16.10 9.63 -21.43
C HIS A 261 16.83 8.31 -21.27
N THR A 262 18.12 8.40 -20.94
CA THR A 262 18.93 7.27 -20.49
C THR A 262 18.72 6.98 -19.01
N TRP A 263 19.26 5.86 -18.52
CA TRP A 263 19.32 5.60 -17.08
C TRP A 263 20.19 6.64 -16.35
N GLU A 264 21.25 7.17 -16.98
CA GLU A 264 22.03 8.29 -16.40
C GLU A 264 21.16 9.53 -16.22
N ASP A 265 20.33 9.87 -17.22
CA ASP A 265 19.38 10.99 -17.15
C ASP A 265 18.36 10.82 -16.04
N PHE A 266 17.76 9.63 -15.94
CA PHE A 266 16.76 9.32 -14.91
C PHE A 266 17.32 9.55 -13.50
N PHE A 267 18.51 9.01 -13.21
CA PHE A 267 19.14 9.16 -11.90
C PHE A 267 19.63 10.60 -11.65
N LEU A 268 20.12 11.30 -12.67
CA LEU A 268 20.58 12.68 -12.56
C LEU A 268 19.41 13.65 -12.30
N GLN A 269 18.31 13.53 -13.04
CA GLN A 269 17.11 14.32 -12.76
C GLN A 269 16.56 14.02 -11.36
N SER A 270 16.49 12.74 -10.98
CA SER A 270 16.03 12.33 -9.65
C SER A 270 16.92 12.90 -8.53
N ALA A 271 18.23 12.98 -8.76
CA ALA A 271 19.18 13.59 -7.82
C ALA A 271 18.94 15.09 -7.64
N VAL A 272 18.76 15.83 -8.74
CA VAL A 272 18.47 17.27 -8.69
C VAL A 272 17.11 17.56 -8.04
N ARG A 273 16.09 16.74 -8.33
CA ARG A 273 14.78 16.83 -7.68
C ARG A 273 14.85 16.58 -6.18
N THR A 274 15.58 15.54 -5.77
CA THR A 274 15.79 15.22 -4.35
C THR A 274 16.53 16.36 -3.64
N PHE A 275 17.57 16.93 -4.26
CA PHE A 275 18.25 18.12 -3.74
C PHE A 275 17.26 19.26 -3.51
N TRP A 276 16.46 19.62 -4.51
CA TRP A 276 15.49 20.70 -4.38
C TRP A 276 14.50 20.45 -3.23
N GLN A 277 13.92 19.26 -3.15
CA GLN A 277 12.99 18.90 -2.08
C GLN A 277 13.64 18.98 -0.70
N THR A 278 14.83 18.38 -0.52
CA THR A 278 15.54 18.39 0.75
C THR A 278 15.86 19.81 1.20
N GLU A 279 16.35 20.66 0.30
CA GLU A 279 16.68 22.04 0.65
C GLU A 279 15.43 22.86 0.99
N ALA A 280 14.32 22.65 0.27
CA ALA A 280 13.05 23.30 0.58
C ALA A 280 12.54 22.91 1.98
N ILE A 281 12.58 21.62 2.30
CA ILE A 281 12.17 21.11 3.61
C ILE A 281 13.13 21.61 4.70
N ASN A 282 14.44 21.62 4.47
CA ASN A 282 15.42 22.12 5.43
C ASN A 282 15.28 23.64 5.66
N ALA A 283 14.93 24.41 4.63
CA ALA A 283 14.61 25.82 4.77
C ALA A 283 13.38 26.02 5.68
N ALA A 284 12.32 25.24 5.46
CA ALA A 284 11.12 25.27 6.30
C ALA A 284 11.40 24.80 7.74
N ALA A 285 12.19 23.73 7.92
CA ALA A 285 12.62 23.23 9.22
C ALA A 285 13.38 24.31 10.01
N LYS A 286 14.29 25.01 9.34
CA LYS A 286 15.05 26.12 9.92
C LYS A 286 14.14 27.29 10.33
N GLU A 287 13.16 27.64 9.50
CA GLU A 287 12.18 28.69 9.83
C GLU A 287 11.31 28.30 11.04
N ALA A 288 10.90 27.04 11.12
CA ALA A 288 10.16 26.47 12.24
C ALA A 288 10.99 26.30 13.53
N GLY A 289 12.32 26.48 13.44
CA GLY A 289 13.24 26.24 14.56
C GLY A 289 13.37 24.76 14.93
N TYR A 290 13.11 23.86 13.99
CA TYR A 290 13.28 22.43 14.16
C TYR A 290 14.77 22.09 14.35
N VAL A 291 15.03 21.15 15.25
CA VAL A 291 16.36 20.60 15.54
C VAL A 291 16.25 19.10 15.66
N LEU A 292 17.29 18.38 15.24
CA LEU A 292 17.37 16.94 15.43
C LEU A 292 17.31 16.58 16.91
N ASP A 293 16.63 15.50 17.23
CA ASP A 293 16.65 14.92 18.58
C ASP A 293 17.99 14.27 18.90
N SER A 294 18.21 13.98 20.19
CA SER A 294 19.47 13.39 20.65
C SER A 294 19.73 12.00 20.10
N GLU A 295 18.68 11.22 19.82
CA GLU A 295 18.82 9.85 19.29
C GLU A 295 19.35 9.88 17.86
N THR A 296 18.85 10.80 17.04
CA THR A 296 19.30 11.03 15.68
C THR A 296 20.74 11.56 15.64
N GLU A 297 21.11 12.43 16.58
CA GLU A 297 22.48 12.92 16.73
C GLU A 297 23.47 11.80 17.12
N GLU A 298 23.05 10.90 18.02
CA GLU A 298 23.82 9.72 18.39
C GLU A 298 23.95 8.75 17.21
N TYR A 299 22.89 8.58 16.43
CA TYR A 299 22.93 7.78 15.21
C TYR A 299 23.93 8.33 14.18
N LEU A 300 23.94 9.64 13.90
CA LEU A 300 24.93 10.25 13.00
C LEU A 300 26.36 10.01 13.47
N THR A 301 26.59 10.03 14.79
CA THR A 301 27.90 9.69 15.37
C THR A 301 28.25 8.23 15.12
N SER A 302 27.29 7.32 15.36
CA SER A 302 27.48 5.88 15.12
C SER A 302 27.73 5.55 13.65
N LEU A 303 27.14 6.32 12.72
CA LEU A 303 27.36 6.20 11.28
C LEU A 303 28.82 6.49 10.93
N THR A 304 29.39 7.59 11.43
CA THR A 304 30.81 7.94 11.22
C THR A 304 31.75 6.86 11.78
N ASP A 305 31.43 6.32 12.97
CA ASP A 305 32.22 5.25 13.59
C ASP A 305 32.17 3.95 12.76
N ALA A 306 30.98 3.57 12.30
CA ALA A 306 30.77 2.38 11.48
C ALA A 306 31.50 2.49 10.14
N MET A 307 31.43 3.63 9.47
CA MET A 307 32.16 3.86 8.20
C MET A 307 33.67 3.81 8.40
N THR A 308 34.17 4.33 9.53
CA THR A 308 35.60 4.25 9.86
C THR A 308 36.03 2.80 10.06
N GLN A 309 35.24 2.01 10.78
CA GLN A 309 35.50 0.59 10.98
C GLN A 309 35.46 -0.19 9.65
N GLU A 310 34.53 0.12 8.76
CA GLU A 310 34.43 -0.55 7.46
C GLU A 310 35.57 -0.16 6.51
N ALA A 311 36.03 1.09 6.57
CA ALA A 311 37.22 1.52 5.86
C ALA A 311 38.47 0.73 6.33
N GLU A 312 38.61 0.52 7.64
CA GLU A 312 39.68 -0.29 8.22
C GLU A 312 39.57 -1.78 7.83
N SER A 313 38.36 -2.35 7.88
CA SER A 313 38.10 -3.75 7.54
C SER A 313 38.35 -4.04 6.05
N GLY A 314 38.00 -3.08 5.18
CA GLY A 314 38.20 -3.10 3.75
C GLY A 314 39.63 -2.79 3.29
N GLU A 315 40.55 -2.50 4.22
CA GLU A 315 41.95 -2.15 3.95
C GLU A 315 42.12 -0.84 3.12
N TYR A 316 41.17 0.09 3.23
CA TYR A 316 41.30 1.44 2.64
C TYR A 316 42.33 2.27 3.43
N ALA A 317 43.07 3.17 2.77
CA ALA A 317 44.10 3.95 3.45
C ALA A 317 43.50 5.03 4.38
N SER A 318 42.24 5.40 4.16
CA SER A 318 41.47 6.31 5.00
C SER A 318 39.97 6.11 4.79
N VAL A 319 39.16 6.63 5.72
CA VAL A 319 37.71 6.65 5.55
C VAL A 319 37.26 7.55 4.38
N ASP A 320 38.01 8.60 4.06
CA ASP A 320 37.75 9.41 2.87
C ASP A 320 37.94 8.61 1.58
N GLU A 321 38.96 7.75 1.51
CA GLU A 321 39.18 6.87 0.34
C GLU A 321 38.04 5.84 0.21
N TYR A 322 37.55 5.32 1.34
CA TYR A 322 36.36 4.46 1.37
C TYR A 322 35.11 5.17 0.81
N ILE A 323 34.86 6.41 1.23
CA ILE A 323 33.73 7.21 0.74
C ILE A 323 33.92 7.55 -0.74
N GLN A 324 35.14 7.89 -1.17
CA GLN A 324 35.45 8.18 -2.58
C GLN A 324 35.26 6.97 -3.48
N ALA A 325 35.44 5.75 -2.98
CA ALA A 325 35.15 4.55 -3.75
C ALA A 325 33.65 4.42 -4.07
N ALA A 326 32.78 4.90 -3.17
CA ALA A 326 31.33 4.86 -3.34
C ALA A 326 30.75 6.11 -4.03
N TYR A 327 31.32 7.29 -3.80
CA TYR A 327 30.77 8.57 -4.24
C TYR A 327 31.73 9.39 -5.10
N GLY A 328 32.85 8.83 -5.52
CA GLY A 328 33.80 9.50 -6.41
C GLY A 328 34.73 10.51 -5.72
N PRO A 329 35.68 11.07 -6.50
CA PRO A 329 36.73 11.98 -6.01
C PRO A 329 36.19 13.20 -5.25
N HIS A 330 37.00 13.72 -4.32
CA HIS A 330 36.69 14.88 -3.46
C HIS A 330 35.57 14.66 -2.42
N SER A 331 34.99 13.47 -2.34
CA SER A 331 34.15 13.07 -1.22
C SER A 331 34.98 12.91 0.06
N THR A 332 34.44 13.35 1.20
CA THR A 332 35.07 13.25 2.52
C THR A 332 34.05 12.80 3.57
N MET A 333 34.53 12.34 4.73
CA MET A 333 33.66 12.04 5.88
C MET A 333 32.85 13.25 6.33
N ASP A 334 33.47 14.42 6.39
CA ASP A 334 32.80 15.65 6.82
C ASP A 334 31.67 16.04 5.85
N SER A 335 31.94 15.99 4.53
CA SER A 335 30.92 16.31 3.52
C SER A 335 29.80 15.27 3.47
N TYR A 336 30.11 13.98 3.65
CA TYR A 336 29.11 12.93 3.73
C TYR A 336 28.25 13.03 4.99
N THR A 337 28.86 13.32 6.14
CA THR A 337 28.13 13.49 7.41
C THR A 337 27.21 14.72 7.36
N ALA A 338 27.66 15.81 6.71
CA ALA A 338 26.81 16.97 6.46
C ALA A 338 25.60 16.63 5.58
N PHE A 339 25.83 15.90 4.48
CA PHE A 339 24.76 15.39 3.61
C PHE A 339 23.77 14.49 4.36
N ALA A 340 24.25 13.53 5.16
CA ALA A 340 23.41 12.66 5.97
C ALA A 340 22.55 13.46 6.96
N ARG A 341 23.14 14.45 7.62
CA ARG A 341 22.41 15.35 8.53
C ARG A 341 21.34 16.17 7.82
N GLU A 342 21.61 16.68 6.62
CA GLU A 342 20.63 17.40 5.79
C GLU A 342 19.43 16.51 5.44
N MET A 343 19.68 15.25 5.05
CA MET A 343 18.63 14.26 4.79
C MET A 343 17.78 13.97 6.03
N MET A 344 18.43 13.71 7.17
CA MET A 344 17.75 13.38 8.42
C MET A 344 17.02 14.56 9.06
N THR A 345 17.46 15.80 8.78
CA THR A 345 16.74 17.01 9.21
C THR A 345 15.46 17.18 8.41
N ALA A 346 15.53 17.05 7.08
CA ALA A 346 14.37 17.15 6.20
C ALA A 346 13.33 16.07 6.52
N SER A 347 13.75 14.81 6.44
CA SER A 347 13.66 13.85 7.54
C SER A 347 12.58 14.06 8.63
N GLY A 348 13.06 14.14 9.87
CA GLY A 348 12.21 14.28 11.04
C GLY A 348 11.34 15.54 11.04
N TYR A 349 11.71 16.62 10.34
CA TYR A 349 10.82 17.77 10.22
C TYR A 349 9.54 17.42 9.44
N LEU A 350 9.67 16.75 8.30
CA LEU A 350 8.51 16.35 7.51
C LEU A 350 7.66 15.31 8.26
N SER A 351 8.28 14.40 9.02
CA SER A 351 7.56 13.50 9.93
C SER A 351 6.75 14.28 10.98
N THR A 352 7.33 15.35 11.54
CA THR A 352 6.62 16.26 12.47
C THR A 352 5.44 16.95 11.80
N VAL A 353 5.62 17.42 10.56
CA VAL A 353 4.53 18.02 9.77
C VAL A 353 3.42 17.01 9.54
N TYR A 354 3.73 15.80 9.08
CA TYR A 354 2.74 14.76 8.81
C TYR A 354 2.02 14.29 10.06
N GLY A 355 2.73 14.10 11.18
CA GLY A 355 2.14 13.74 12.47
C GLY A 355 1.28 14.83 13.11
N SER A 356 1.34 16.07 12.59
CA SER A 356 0.48 17.17 13.03
C SER A 356 -0.82 17.31 12.24
N ILE A 357 -1.01 16.48 11.20
CA ILE A 357 -2.24 16.49 10.39
C ILE A 357 -3.34 15.77 11.16
N GLU A 358 -4.28 16.55 11.66
CA GLU A 358 -5.51 16.07 12.28
C GLU A 358 -6.62 16.02 11.22
N LEU A 359 -7.39 14.93 11.19
CA LEU A 359 -8.58 14.78 10.35
C LEU A 359 -9.83 14.71 11.21
N THR A 360 -10.89 15.38 10.77
CA THR A 360 -12.21 15.28 11.37
C THR A 360 -13.11 14.29 10.62
N ASP A 361 -14.11 13.75 11.31
CA ASP A 361 -15.12 12.86 10.70
C ASP A 361 -15.81 13.53 9.49
N ASP A 362 -16.08 14.83 9.59
CA ASP A 362 -16.69 15.62 8.52
C ASP A 362 -15.77 15.71 7.29
N GLU A 363 -14.45 15.89 7.49
CA GLU A 363 -13.48 15.91 6.39
C GLU A 363 -13.35 14.54 5.72
N ILE A 364 -13.30 13.45 6.49
CA ILE A 364 -13.20 12.08 5.95
C ILE A 364 -14.47 11.73 5.17
N SER A 365 -15.64 12.07 5.73
CA SER A 365 -16.93 11.86 5.08
C SER A 365 -17.06 12.67 3.78
N ALA A 366 -16.65 13.94 3.80
CA ALA A 366 -16.65 14.80 2.61
C ALA A 366 -15.67 14.28 1.56
N TYR A 367 -14.47 13.85 1.97
CA TYR A 367 -13.50 13.26 1.05
C TYR A 367 -14.05 12.01 0.36
N PHE A 368 -14.75 11.14 1.09
CA PHE A 368 -15.44 10.00 0.48
C PHE A 368 -16.45 10.46 -0.58
N ASP A 369 -17.29 11.45 -0.26
CA ASP A 369 -18.36 11.92 -1.16
C ASP A 369 -17.79 12.58 -2.42
N GLU A 370 -16.72 13.36 -2.28
CA GLU A 370 -16.02 14.00 -3.39
C GLU A 370 -15.35 12.97 -4.32
N ASN A 371 -14.93 11.83 -3.78
CA ASN A 371 -14.26 10.74 -4.51
C ASN A 371 -15.15 9.50 -4.72
N ALA A 372 -16.48 9.63 -4.55
CA ALA A 372 -17.40 8.50 -4.50
C ALA A 372 -17.33 7.58 -5.72
N ALA A 373 -17.06 8.11 -6.92
CA ALA A 373 -16.91 7.31 -8.13
C ALA A 373 -15.75 6.29 -8.03
N ASN A 374 -14.65 6.65 -7.37
CA ASN A 374 -13.50 5.77 -7.18
C ASN A 374 -13.81 4.64 -6.19
N TYR A 375 -14.53 4.96 -5.11
CA TYR A 375 -14.95 3.97 -4.11
C TYR A 375 -16.00 3.01 -4.66
N VAL A 376 -16.96 3.51 -5.44
CA VAL A 376 -17.95 2.66 -6.12
C VAL A 376 -17.27 1.69 -7.09
N ALA A 377 -16.25 2.14 -7.83
CA ALA A 377 -15.48 1.26 -8.71
C ALA A 377 -14.74 0.15 -7.94
N GLN A 378 -14.45 0.36 -6.65
CA GLN A 378 -13.84 -0.61 -5.74
C GLN A 378 -14.86 -1.42 -4.92
N ASN A 379 -16.16 -1.27 -5.19
CA ASN A 379 -17.26 -1.86 -4.43
C ASN A 379 -17.28 -1.47 -2.93
N ILE A 380 -16.89 -0.23 -2.62
CA ILE A 380 -16.92 0.31 -1.25
C ILE A 380 -18.15 1.20 -1.10
N ALA A 381 -19.07 0.81 -0.22
CA ALA A 381 -20.32 1.54 0.01
C ALA A 381 -20.30 2.31 1.34
N LYS A 382 -20.88 3.52 1.34
CA LYS A 382 -20.88 4.40 2.52
C LYS A 382 -21.88 3.97 3.61
N ASP A 383 -22.82 3.11 3.27
CA ASP A 383 -23.85 2.58 4.15
C ASP A 383 -23.54 1.17 4.68
N ASP A 384 -22.34 0.64 4.40
CA ASP A 384 -21.88 -0.62 4.98
C ASP A 384 -21.83 -0.55 6.53
N PRO A 385 -22.20 -1.64 7.23
CA PRO A 385 -22.06 -1.71 8.68
C PRO A 385 -20.61 -1.56 9.13
N ASN A 386 -20.45 -1.21 10.40
CA ASN A 386 -19.14 -1.19 11.04
C ASN A 386 -18.45 -2.54 10.93
N MET A 387 -17.12 -2.50 10.83
CA MET A 387 -16.31 -3.72 10.83
C MET A 387 -16.44 -4.46 12.17
N VAL A 388 -16.09 -5.74 12.19
CA VAL A 388 -16.24 -6.58 13.39
C VAL A 388 -14.98 -7.40 13.67
N ASN A 389 -14.80 -7.74 14.94
CA ASN A 389 -13.75 -8.67 15.38
C ASN A 389 -14.42 -9.96 15.82
N VAL A 390 -13.89 -11.10 15.39
CA VAL A 390 -14.38 -12.42 15.79
C VAL A 390 -13.21 -13.35 16.10
N ARG A 391 -13.46 -14.32 16.96
CA ARG A 391 -12.60 -15.49 17.07
C ARG A 391 -13.27 -16.67 16.41
N HIS A 392 -12.48 -17.54 15.78
CA HIS A 392 -12.98 -18.79 15.25
C HIS A 392 -12.04 -19.97 15.51
N ILE A 393 -12.62 -21.17 15.49
CA ILE A 393 -11.90 -22.44 15.46
C ILE A 393 -12.38 -23.18 14.22
N LEU A 394 -11.53 -23.35 13.22
CA LEU A 394 -11.85 -24.12 12.02
C LEU A 394 -11.55 -25.60 12.26
N ILE A 395 -12.53 -26.46 11.97
CA ILE A 395 -12.35 -27.91 11.87
C ILE A 395 -12.68 -28.34 10.45
N THR A 396 -11.67 -28.79 9.72
CA THR A 396 -11.79 -29.23 8.33
C THR A 396 -12.20 -30.70 8.25
N PRO A 397 -13.04 -31.08 7.27
CA PRO A 397 -13.32 -32.48 6.98
C PRO A 397 -12.06 -33.20 6.51
N GLN A 398 -11.67 -34.24 7.25
CA GLN A 398 -10.50 -35.05 6.94
C GLN A 398 -10.88 -36.16 5.97
N ALA A 399 -10.25 -36.20 4.79
CA ALA A 399 -10.43 -37.26 3.81
C ALA A 399 -9.97 -38.62 4.36
N ASP A 400 -10.59 -39.70 3.89
CA ASP A 400 -10.14 -41.05 4.21
C ASP A 400 -8.76 -41.33 3.57
N GLU A 401 -7.95 -42.19 4.19
CA GLU A 401 -6.59 -42.52 3.70
C GLU A 401 -6.55 -43.01 2.24
N ASN A 402 -7.67 -43.53 1.73
CA ASN A 402 -7.81 -44.03 0.36
C ASN A 402 -8.93 -43.33 -0.41
N ALA A 403 -9.23 -42.07 -0.07
CA ALA A 403 -10.22 -41.27 -0.78
C ALA A 403 -9.90 -41.22 -2.28
N GLU A 404 -10.94 -41.30 -3.11
CA GLU A 404 -10.80 -40.99 -4.54
C GLU A 404 -10.39 -39.52 -4.69
N THR A 405 -9.71 -39.18 -5.77
CA THR A 405 -9.34 -37.80 -6.08
C THR A 405 -10.19 -37.26 -7.20
N ASP A 406 -10.51 -35.97 -7.16
CA ASP A 406 -11.16 -35.25 -8.25
C ASP A 406 -10.21 -35.03 -9.44
N GLU A 407 -10.69 -34.31 -10.45
CA GLU A 407 -9.93 -33.99 -11.66
C GLU A 407 -8.69 -33.10 -11.42
N ASN A 408 -8.64 -32.42 -10.28
CA ASN A 408 -7.53 -31.57 -9.84
C ASN A 408 -6.57 -32.29 -8.89
N GLY A 409 -6.83 -33.58 -8.59
CA GLY A 409 -6.02 -34.39 -7.68
C GLY A 409 -6.30 -34.12 -6.20
N GLN A 410 -7.38 -33.39 -5.86
CA GLN A 410 -7.81 -33.18 -4.47
C GLN A 410 -8.67 -34.35 -4.00
N PRO A 411 -8.57 -34.78 -2.73
CA PRO A 411 -9.37 -35.88 -2.22
C PRO A 411 -10.87 -35.49 -2.18
N VAL A 412 -11.71 -36.38 -2.71
CA VAL A 412 -13.17 -36.25 -2.67
C VAL A 412 -13.66 -36.54 -1.25
N LEU A 413 -14.27 -35.54 -0.62
CA LEU A 413 -14.81 -35.63 0.73
C LEU A 413 -16.19 -36.29 0.71
N THR A 414 -16.39 -37.24 1.63
CA THR A 414 -17.67 -37.92 1.82
C THR A 414 -18.53 -37.20 2.87
N GLU A 415 -19.84 -37.49 2.87
CA GLU A 415 -20.76 -37.05 3.93
C GLU A 415 -20.28 -37.48 5.34
N GLN A 416 -19.61 -38.63 5.43
CA GLN A 416 -19.05 -39.10 6.70
C GLN A 416 -17.87 -38.23 7.15
N ASN A 417 -17.02 -37.75 6.23
CA ASN A 417 -15.92 -36.84 6.57
C ASN A 417 -16.46 -35.52 7.14
N TRP A 418 -17.53 -34.99 6.54
CA TRP A 418 -18.25 -33.81 7.04
C TRP A 418 -18.94 -34.07 8.38
N THR A 419 -19.60 -35.22 8.56
CA THR A 419 -20.22 -35.61 9.84
C THR A 419 -19.18 -35.69 10.95
N ASN A 420 -17.99 -36.25 10.66
CA ASN A 420 -16.90 -36.35 11.64
C ASN A 420 -16.36 -34.96 12.03
N ALA A 421 -16.19 -34.05 11.08
CA ALA A 421 -15.79 -32.67 11.36
C ALA A 421 -16.82 -31.94 12.22
N GLN A 422 -18.12 -32.10 11.92
CA GLN A 422 -19.19 -31.54 12.73
C GLN A 422 -19.13 -32.05 14.18
N MET A 423 -19.01 -33.37 14.36
CA MET A 423 -18.92 -33.97 15.69
C MET A 423 -17.73 -33.44 16.49
N LYS A 424 -16.58 -33.27 15.84
CA LYS A 424 -15.38 -32.71 16.48
C LYS A 424 -15.58 -31.23 16.84
N ALA A 425 -16.18 -30.43 15.95
CA ALA A 425 -16.53 -29.05 16.23
C ALA A 425 -17.52 -28.93 17.40
N ASP A 426 -18.57 -29.75 17.42
CA ASP A 426 -19.55 -29.79 18.51
C ASP A 426 -18.93 -30.23 19.84
N GLU A 427 -17.98 -31.18 19.82
CA GLU A 427 -17.24 -31.61 21.01
C GLU A 427 -16.38 -30.49 21.60
N ILE A 428 -15.61 -29.79 20.75
CA ILE A 428 -14.78 -28.66 21.18
C ILE A 428 -15.67 -27.52 21.68
N TYR A 429 -16.77 -27.23 20.97
CA TYR A 429 -17.69 -26.17 21.38
C TYR A 429 -18.33 -26.48 22.73
N LYS A 430 -18.76 -27.72 22.94
CA LYS A 430 -19.27 -28.18 24.22
C LYS A 430 -18.20 -28.13 25.32
N MET A 431 -16.96 -28.50 25.02
CA MET A 431 -15.84 -28.40 25.98
C MET A 431 -15.66 -26.96 26.46
N TRP A 432 -15.73 -25.98 25.55
CA TRP A 432 -15.69 -24.56 25.90
C TRP A 432 -16.88 -24.16 26.77
N GLN A 433 -18.11 -24.55 26.39
CA GLN A 433 -19.35 -24.22 27.10
C GLN A 433 -19.41 -24.81 28.52
N GLU A 434 -18.86 -26.01 28.72
CA GLU A 434 -18.78 -26.67 30.04
C GLU A 434 -17.64 -26.10 30.92
N GLY A 435 -16.70 -25.36 30.32
CA GLY A 435 -15.63 -24.64 31.01
C GLY A 435 -16.05 -23.26 31.51
N ASP A 436 -15.09 -22.33 31.62
CA ASP A 436 -15.38 -20.95 32.04
C ASP A 436 -16.12 -20.14 30.97
N ALA A 437 -16.18 -20.64 29.72
CA ALA A 437 -16.89 -20.05 28.59
C ALA A 437 -16.61 -18.54 28.39
N THR A 438 -15.34 -18.15 28.55
CA THR A 438 -14.85 -16.79 28.29
C THR A 438 -14.13 -16.71 26.96
N GLU A 439 -13.98 -15.50 26.41
CA GLU A 439 -13.17 -15.27 25.20
C GLU A 439 -11.72 -15.76 25.38
N GLU A 440 -11.10 -15.55 26.55
CA GLU A 440 -9.73 -16.02 26.82
C GLU A 440 -9.64 -17.54 26.73
N THR A 441 -10.60 -18.26 27.32
CA THR A 441 -10.66 -19.73 27.20
C THR A 441 -11.01 -20.20 25.80
N PHE A 442 -11.75 -19.40 25.02
CA PHE A 442 -12.01 -19.68 23.61
C PHE A 442 -10.72 -19.57 22.81
N ALA A 443 -9.94 -18.51 23.01
CA ALA A 443 -8.67 -18.28 22.35
C ALA A 443 -7.67 -19.40 22.62
N ALA A 444 -7.61 -19.91 23.87
CA ALA A 444 -6.79 -21.05 24.22
C ALA A 444 -7.18 -22.33 23.44
N LEU A 445 -8.48 -22.61 23.31
CA LEU A 445 -8.96 -23.72 22.48
C LEU A 445 -8.69 -23.48 20.99
N ALA A 446 -8.82 -22.25 20.51
CA ALA A 446 -8.49 -21.92 19.13
C ALA A 446 -7.02 -22.23 18.83
N THR A 447 -6.09 -21.81 19.68
CA THR A 447 -4.66 -22.15 19.54
C THR A 447 -4.39 -23.65 19.55
N GLU A 448 -5.17 -24.44 20.28
CA GLU A 448 -4.97 -25.89 20.36
C GLU A 448 -5.62 -26.66 19.20
N TYR A 449 -6.80 -26.22 18.76
CA TYR A 449 -7.68 -27.04 17.91
C TYR A 449 -7.94 -26.46 16.52
N THR A 450 -7.71 -25.17 16.28
CA THR A 450 -8.00 -24.59 14.96
C THR A 450 -7.09 -25.20 13.91
N GLU A 451 -7.67 -25.56 12.78
CA GLU A 451 -6.95 -26.04 11.61
C GLU A 451 -6.69 -24.89 10.62
N ASP A 452 -7.07 -23.65 10.97
CA ASP A 452 -6.65 -22.44 10.26
C ASP A 452 -5.25 -21.98 10.74
N PRO A 453 -4.21 -22.08 9.90
CA PRO A 453 -2.88 -21.63 10.27
C PRO A 453 -2.78 -20.10 10.42
N GLY A 454 -3.67 -19.33 9.80
CA GLY A 454 -3.65 -17.86 9.80
C GLY A 454 -4.03 -17.25 11.15
N SER A 455 -4.88 -17.93 11.92
CA SER A 455 -5.38 -17.43 13.21
C SER A 455 -4.90 -18.23 14.42
N MET A 456 -4.18 -19.34 14.23
CA MET A 456 -3.74 -20.22 15.33
C MET A 456 -2.90 -19.49 16.40
N SER A 457 -1.95 -18.65 15.97
CA SER A 457 -1.06 -17.90 16.87
C SER A 457 -1.74 -16.72 17.57
N THR A 458 -2.87 -16.24 17.05
CA THR A 458 -3.65 -15.13 17.61
C THR A 458 -4.85 -15.59 18.46
N GLY A 459 -4.95 -16.91 18.69
CA GLY A 459 -6.08 -17.50 19.42
C GLY A 459 -7.38 -17.41 18.61
N GLY A 460 -7.30 -17.66 17.31
CA GLY A 460 -8.45 -17.66 16.40
C GLY A 460 -8.92 -16.27 15.98
N LEU A 461 -8.21 -15.20 16.33
CA LEU A 461 -8.69 -13.83 16.16
C LEU A 461 -8.54 -13.36 14.70
N TYR A 462 -9.66 -12.89 14.15
CA TYR A 462 -9.73 -12.01 12.99
C TYR A 462 -10.28 -10.65 13.42
N GLU A 463 -9.61 -9.59 12.98
CA GLU A 463 -9.94 -8.21 13.32
C GLU A 463 -10.34 -7.42 12.08
N GLU A 464 -11.16 -6.39 12.28
CA GLU A 464 -11.60 -5.44 11.27
C GLU A 464 -12.23 -6.12 10.04
N ILE A 465 -12.97 -7.21 10.27
CA ILE A 465 -13.69 -7.90 9.22
C ILE A 465 -14.73 -6.94 8.64
N TYR A 466 -14.73 -6.76 7.32
CA TYR A 466 -15.72 -5.96 6.62
C TYR A 466 -16.69 -6.80 5.79
N PRO A 467 -17.89 -6.27 5.47
CA PRO A 467 -18.90 -6.99 4.71
C PRO A 467 -18.38 -7.50 3.37
N GLY A 468 -18.65 -8.78 3.09
CA GLY A 468 -18.24 -9.45 1.85
C GLY A 468 -16.77 -9.89 1.83
N GLN A 469 -16.01 -9.67 2.91
CA GLN A 469 -14.63 -10.15 3.01
C GLN A 469 -14.56 -11.67 3.19
N MET A 470 -15.49 -12.24 3.97
CA MET A 470 -15.49 -13.66 4.32
C MET A 470 -16.45 -14.45 3.44
N VAL A 471 -16.25 -15.77 3.36
CA VAL A 471 -17.22 -16.68 2.73
C VAL A 471 -18.62 -16.51 3.31
N GLN A 472 -19.63 -16.72 2.47
CA GLN A 472 -20.98 -16.23 2.72
C GLN A 472 -21.55 -16.63 4.08
N GLU A 473 -21.46 -17.90 4.50
CA GLU A 473 -22.05 -18.34 5.76
C GLU A 473 -21.35 -17.73 6.98
N PHE A 474 -20.02 -17.53 6.90
CA PHE A 474 -19.25 -16.87 7.94
C PHE A 474 -19.58 -15.38 7.99
N ASN A 475 -19.64 -14.74 6.83
CA ASN A 475 -19.99 -13.33 6.68
C ASN A 475 -21.40 -13.04 7.21
N ASP A 476 -22.39 -13.83 6.80
CA ASP A 476 -23.78 -13.66 7.20
C ASP A 476 -23.95 -13.84 8.71
N TRP A 477 -23.17 -14.74 9.33
CA TRP A 477 -23.14 -14.86 10.79
C TRP A 477 -22.54 -13.62 11.46
N CYS A 478 -21.43 -13.09 10.94
CA CYS A 478 -20.76 -11.92 11.49
C CYS A 478 -21.63 -10.66 11.45
N PHE A 479 -22.38 -10.45 10.36
CA PHE A 479 -23.14 -9.22 10.11
C PHE A 479 -24.65 -9.35 10.32
N ASP A 480 -25.11 -10.43 10.95
CA ASP A 480 -26.48 -10.55 11.44
C ASP A 480 -26.78 -9.39 12.42
N ALA A 481 -27.82 -8.62 12.15
CA ALA A 481 -28.21 -7.44 12.94
C ALA A 481 -28.51 -7.75 14.42
N ALA A 482 -28.72 -9.02 14.78
CA ALA A 482 -28.91 -9.46 16.16
C ALA A 482 -27.60 -9.74 16.92
N ARG A 483 -26.42 -9.69 16.25
CA ARG A 483 -25.13 -10.04 16.88
C ARG A 483 -24.81 -9.15 18.07
N GLN A 484 -24.33 -9.79 19.14
CA GLN A 484 -23.82 -9.15 20.35
C GLN A 484 -22.48 -9.77 20.75
N VAL A 485 -21.65 -9.00 21.45
CA VAL A 485 -20.38 -9.49 22.00
C VAL A 485 -20.63 -10.70 22.89
N GLY A 486 -19.87 -11.76 22.65
CA GLY A 486 -20.00 -13.05 23.33
C GLY A 486 -20.97 -14.02 22.64
N ASP A 487 -21.63 -13.63 21.55
CA ASP A 487 -22.42 -14.56 20.75
C ASP A 487 -21.53 -15.64 20.15
N THR A 488 -22.05 -16.87 20.15
CA THR A 488 -21.34 -18.05 19.64
C THR A 488 -22.23 -18.94 18.79
N ALA A 489 -21.64 -19.61 17.83
CA ALA A 489 -22.32 -20.61 17.00
C ALA A 489 -21.32 -21.60 16.39
N VAL A 490 -21.85 -22.69 15.81
CA VAL A 490 -21.10 -23.53 14.87
C VAL A 490 -21.66 -23.23 13.48
N VAL A 491 -20.81 -22.71 12.59
CA VAL A 491 -21.15 -22.29 11.23
C VAL A 491 -20.45 -23.22 10.24
N LYS A 492 -21.20 -23.81 9.31
CA LYS A 492 -20.64 -24.63 8.23
C LYS A 492 -20.30 -23.73 7.04
N THR A 493 -19.12 -23.91 6.46
CA THR A 493 -18.67 -23.29 5.21
C THR A 493 -18.15 -24.37 4.26
N SER A 494 -17.65 -23.98 3.08
CA SER A 494 -16.91 -24.86 2.18
C SER A 494 -15.59 -25.40 2.76
N TYR A 495 -15.02 -24.73 3.77
CA TYR A 495 -13.77 -25.12 4.41
C TYR A 495 -13.94 -26.11 5.57
N GLY A 496 -15.14 -26.16 6.17
CA GLY A 496 -15.39 -27.01 7.33
C GLY A 496 -16.42 -26.41 8.28
N TYR A 497 -16.27 -26.73 9.55
CA TYR A 497 -17.09 -26.16 10.63
C TYR A 497 -16.27 -25.16 11.41
N HIS A 498 -16.77 -23.93 11.48
CA HIS A 498 -16.22 -22.84 12.27
C HIS A 498 -17.01 -22.74 13.56
N ILE A 499 -16.33 -22.95 14.69
CA ILE A 499 -16.86 -22.53 15.99
C ILE A 499 -16.57 -21.04 16.09
N MET A 500 -17.60 -20.23 16.26
CA MET A 500 -17.54 -18.77 16.18
C MET A 500 -17.70 -18.13 17.55
N TYR A 501 -17.00 -17.03 17.78
CA TYR A 501 -17.16 -16.14 18.94
C TYR A 501 -17.10 -14.67 18.50
N PHE A 502 -18.18 -13.93 18.72
CA PHE A 502 -18.26 -12.52 18.32
C PHE A 502 -17.56 -11.65 19.36
N SER A 503 -16.44 -11.04 18.99
CA SER A 503 -15.53 -10.35 19.93
C SER A 503 -15.85 -8.86 20.06
N GLY A 504 -16.30 -8.21 18.98
CA GLY A 504 -16.57 -6.77 19.02
C GLY A 504 -17.05 -6.18 17.70
N VAL A 505 -17.57 -4.97 17.79
CA VAL A 505 -17.84 -4.08 16.65
C VAL A 505 -16.79 -2.97 16.71
N CYS A 506 -16.11 -2.71 15.60
CA CYS A 506 -15.18 -1.61 15.46
C CYS A 506 -15.92 -0.26 15.46
N ASP A 507 -15.21 0.82 15.76
CA ASP A 507 -15.82 2.17 15.80
C ASP A 507 -16.26 2.65 14.42
N HIS A 508 -15.60 2.18 13.36
CA HIS A 508 -15.80 2.65 12.00
C HIS A 508 -16.06 1.52 10.98
N PRO A 509 -16.82 1.80 9.91
CA PRO A 509 -16.97 0.92 8.77
C PRO A 509 -15.75 0.98 7.84
N TYR A 510 -15.66 0.03 6.91
CA TYR A 510 -14.53 -0.10 5.99
C TYR A 510 -14.30 1.16 5.14
N TRP A 511 -15.38 1.75 4.60
CA TRP A 511 -15.29 2.96 3.78
C TRP A 511 -14.63 4.12 4.53
N TYR A 512 -14.88 4.25 5.83
CA TYR A 512 -14.32 5.34 6.64
C TYR A 512 -12.82 5.16 6.79
N LYS A 513 -12.36 3.93 7.06
CA LYS A 513 -10.93 3.62 7.21
C LYS A 513 -10.17 3.92 5.91
N ILE A 514 -10.68 3.49 4.77
CA ILE A 514 -10.06 3.75 3.47
C ILE A 514 -10.07 5.25 3.15
N ALA A 515 -11.22 5.93 3.33
CA ALA A 515 -11.32 7.36 3.11
C ALA A 515 -10.39 8.17 4.02
N GLN A 516 -10.22 7.76 5.28
CA GLN A 516 -9.29 8.39 6.21
C GLN A 516 -7.84 8.26 5.73
N GLN A 517 -7.43 7.06 5.30
CA GLN A 517 -6.08 6.82 4.76
C GLN A 517 -5.82 7.66 3.51
N ASP A 518 -6.75 7.66 2.55
CA ASP A 518 -6.62 8.42 1.31
C ASP A 518 -6.63 9.94 1.55
N CYS A 519 -7.50 10.41 2.44
CA CYS A 519 -7.56 11.81 2.84
C CYS A 519 -6.25 12.24 3.51
N LEU A 520 -5.73 11.44 4.44
CA LEU A 520 -4.46 11.70 5.11
C LEU A 520 -3.30 11.77 4.09
N ALA A 521 -3.21 10.81 3.19
CA ALA A 521 -2.20 10.78 2.13
C ALA A 521 -2.28 12.04 1.24
N THR A 522 -3.49 12.45 0.85
CA THR A 522 -3.71 13.69 0.09
C THR A 522 -3.26 14.92 0.87
N ARG A 523 -3.56 15.01 2.17
CA ARG A 523 -3.16 16.13 3.02
C ARG A 523 -1.64 16.19 3.22
N GLN A 524 -0.99 15.04 3.35
CA GLN A 524 0.47 14.93 3.42
C GLN A 524 1.13 15.38 2.12
N GLN A 525 0.62 14.92 0.96
CA GLN A 525 1.12 15.33 -0.35
C GLN A 525 0.98 16.84 -0.54
N GLN A 526 -0.17 17.42 -0.18
CA GLN A 526 -0.38 18.87 -0.25
C GLN A 526 0.60 19.62 0.65
N ALA A 527 0.82 19.15 1.88
CA ALA A 527 1.75 19.80 2.81
C ALA A 527 3.18 19.80 2.27
N LEU A 528 3.64 18.69 1.69
CA LEU A 528 4.94 18.64 1.03
C LEU A 528 5.01 19.57 -0.18
N ALA A 529 3.99 19.55 -1.05
CA ALA A 529 3.92 20.41 -2.22
C ALA A 529 3.98 21.89 -1.82
N ASP A 530 3.27 22.29 -0.77
CA ASP A 530 3.30 23.66 -0.24
C ASP A 530 4.70 24.06 0.24
N ILE A 531 5.42 23.14 0.91
CA ILE A 531 6.80 23.36 1.35
C ILE A 531 7.74 23.51 0.16
N VAL A 532 7.68 22.60 -0.80
CA VAL A 532 8.58 22.57 -1.96
C VAL A 532 8.36 23.78 -2.86
N ASN A 533 7.09 24.09 -3.18
CA ASN A 533 6.71 25.21 -4.05
C ASN A 533 6.93 26.59 -3.41
N ALA A 534 7.21 26.67 -2.11
CA ALA A 534 7.67 27.90 -1.48
C ALA A 534 9.10 28.30 -1.91
N THR A 535 9.82 27.39 -2.56
CA THR A 535 11.17 27.60 -3.10
C THR A 535 11.21 27.36 -4.60
N THR A 536 12.26 27.85 -5.25
CA THR A 536 12.52 27.60 -6.68
C THR A 536 13.88 26.96 -6.85
N VAL A 537 13.99 26.05 -7.81
CA VAL A 537 15.27 25.49 -8.25
C VAL A 537 15.63 26.00 -9.64
N GLU A 538 16.88 26.41 -9.81
CA GLU A 538 17.48 26.73 -11.11
C GLU A 538 18.53 25.67 -11.43
N VAL A 539 18.49 25.09 -12.62
CA VAL A 539 19.34 23.96 -13.00
C VAL A 539 20.10 24.26 -14.30
N ASP A 540 21.37 23.90 -14.33
CA ASP A 540 22.26 23.97 -15.49
C ASP A 540 22.99 22.63 -15.68
N TYR A 541 22.30 21.67 -16.30
CA TYR A 541 22.84 20.33 -16.57
C TYR A 541 24.12 20.37 -17.42
N SER A 542 24.39 21.44 -18.17
CA SER A 542 25.65 21.57 -18.93
C SER A 542 26.91 21.65 -18.05
N LYS A 543 26.73 21.92 -16.74
CA LYS A 543 27.79 21.92 -15.73
C LYS A 543 27.88 20.60 -14.96
N ALA A 544 26.90 19.70 -15.12
CA ALA A 544 26.88 18.44 -14.43
C ALA A 544 28.05 17.56 -14.91
N LYS A 545 28.81 17.06 -13.94
CA LYS A 545 29.87 16.08 -14.15
C LYS A 545 29.77 15.03 -13.06
N LEU A 546 29.63 13.78 -13.49
CA LEU A 546 29.61 12.61 -12.65
C LEU A 546 30.92 11.85 -12.84
N THR A 547 31.23 10.97 -11.89
CA THR A 547 32.41 10.11 -11.98
C THR A 547 32.01 8.66 -11.90
N GLU A 548 32.76 7.79 -12.57
CA GLU A 548 32.53 6.35 -12.52
C GLU A 548 32.55 5.85 -11.07
N ASN A 549 31.54 5.07 -10.70
CA ASN A 549 31.53 4.37 -9.43
C ASN A 549 32.41 3.13 -9.51
N GLY A 550 33.29 2.91 -8.54
CA GLY A 550 34.12 1.70 -8.52
C GLY A 550 33.33 0.39 -8.33
N LEU A 551 32.02 0.48 -8.07
CA LEU A 551 31.09 -0.64 -7.93
C LEU A 551 30.40 -1.08 -9.23
N LEU A 552 30.39 -0.24 -10.27
CA LEU A 552 29.99 -0.58 -11.64
C LEU A 552 31.24 -0.86 -12.47
#